data_AF-A0A679JKY2-F1
#
_entry.id   AF-A0A679JKY2-F1
#
_cell.length_a   1.000
_cell.length_b   1.000
_cell.length_c   1.000
_cell.angle_alpha   90.00
_cell.angle_beta   90.00
_cell.angle_gamma   90.00
#
_symmetry.space_group_name_H-M   'P 1'
#
loop_
_entity.id
_entity.type
_entity.pdbx_description
1 polymer ?
#
loop_
_entity_poly.entity_id
_entity_poly.type
_entity_poly.pdbx_seq_one_letter_code
_entity_poly.pdbx_strand_id
1 'polypeptide(L)' 'MTEYSATIETTVVREDDEYFVCVTFDGTTRLKLGPVEHKFDAQDLAASTSKTIRATYEHLLAAQKFKIREQ' A
#
# COMPACT_ATOMS: atom_id res chain seq x y z
N MET A 1 17.56 -0.67 -19.83
CA MET A 1 16.35 -0.91 -19.04
C MET A 1 16.59 -2.04 -18.05
N THR A 2 17.03 -1.69 -16.85
CA THR A 2 17.01 -2.61 -15.71
C THR A 2 15.58 -2.65 -15.19
N GLU A 3 14.98 -3.83 -15.13
CA GLU A 3 13.64 -4.02 -14.59
C GLU A 3 13.70 -3.84 -13.07
N TYR A 4 13.14 -2.74 -12.56
CA TYR A 4 12.95 -2.55 -11.11
C TYR A 4 11.60 -3.11 -10.72
N SER A 5 11.61 -4.22 -9.96
CA SER A 5 10.42 -4.78 -9.34
C SER A 5 10.29 -4.21 -7.93
N ALA A 6 9.22 -3.45 -7.69
CA ALA A 6 8.87 -2.92 -6.37
C ALA A 6 7.64 -3.67 -5.85
N THR A 7 7.64 -4.06 -4.57
CA THR A 7 6.49 -4.72 -3.96
C THR A 7 5.79 -3.76 -3.00
N ILE A 8 4.49 -3.55 -3.22
CA ILE A 8 3.63 -2.83 -2.29
C ILE A 8 2.66 -3.82 -1.65
N GLU A 9 2.69 -3.91 -0.32
CA GLU A 9 1.85 -4.81 0.46
C GLU A 9 0.95 -4.02 1.39
N THR A 10 -0.26 -4.53 1.63
CA THR A 10 -1.17 -3.99 2.64
C THR A 10 -1.47 -5.08 3.66
N THR A 11 -1.20 -4.82 4.93
CA THR A 11 -1.31 -5.81 6.01
C THR A 11 -2.18 -5.27 7.14
N VAL A 12 -2.92 -6.15 7.81
CA VAL A 12 -3.67 -5.80 9.03
C VAL A 12 -2.85 -6.28 10.22
N VAL A 13 -2.48 -5.37 11.09
CA VAL A 13 -1.79 -5.65 12.36
C VAL A 13 -2.72 -5.35 13.52
N ARG A 14 -2.54 -6.07 14.64
CA ARG A 14 -3.28 -5.84 15.88
C ARG A 14 -2.31 -5.35 16.94
N GLU A 15 -2.63 -4.22 17.57
CA GLU A 15 -1.87 -3.61 18.65
C GLU A 15 -2.86 -3.14 19.72
N ASP A 16 -2.63 -3.49 20.99
CA ASP A 16 -3.44 -3.06 22.14
C ASP A 16 -4.97 -3.18 21.94
N ASP A 17 -5.40 -4.35 21.44
CA ASP A 17 -6.78 -4.70 21.08
C ASP A 17 -7.40 -3.97 19.88
N GLU A 18 -6.71 -3.00 19.29
CA GLU A 18 -7.11 -2.28 18.07
C GLU A 18 -6.45 -2.87 16.82
N TYR A 19 -7.07 -2.62 15.65
CA TYR A 19 -6.54 -3.02 14.35
C TYR A 19 -5.98 -1.82 13.59
N PHE A 20 -4.87 -2.03 12.91
CA PHE A 20 -4.26 -1.04 12.02
C PHE A 20 -3.97 -1.66 10.66
N VAL A 21 -4.06 -0.85 9.62
CA VAL A 21 -3.67 -1.22 8.25
C VAL A 21 -2.32 -0.59 7.94
N CYS A 22 -1.31 -1.42 7.70
CA CYS A 22 0.03 -1.00 7.34
C CYS A 22 0.25 -1.16 5.83
N VAL A 23 0.79 -0.13 5.18
CA VAL A 23 1.27 -0.19 3.80
C VAL A 23 2.78 -0.25 3.81
N THR A 24 3.32 -1.30 3.19
CA THR A 24 4.75 -1.58 3.12
C THR A 24 5.22 -1.41 1.68
N PHE A 25 6.32 -0.68 1.49
CA PHE A 25 7.02 -0.53 0.21
C PHE A 25 8.41 -1.13 0.36
N ASP A 26 8.73 -2.16 -0.43
CA ASP A 26 10.00 -2.89 -0.40
C ASP A 26 10.43 -3.28 1.02
N GLY A 27 9.51 -3.93 1.76
CA GLY A 27 9.74 -4.40 3.13
C GLY A 27 9.74 -3.32 4.21
N THR A 28 9.64 -2.03 3.86
CA THR A 28 9.57 -0.92 4.82
C THR A 28 8.14 -0.39 4.96
N THR A 29 7.58 -0.39 6.18
CA THR A 29 6.29 0.24 6.44
C THR A 29 6.39 1.75 6.22
N ARG A 30 5.56 2.28 5.32
CA ARG A 30 5.51 3.70 4.97
C ARG A 30 4.30 4.41 5.53
N LEU A 31 3.22 3.68 5.74
CA LEU A 31 1.95 4.22 6.20
C LEU A 31 1.29 3.24 7.18
N LYS A 32 0.67 3.80 8.22
CA LYS A 32 -0.14 3.09 9.19
C LYS A 32 -1.47 3.82 9.33
N LEU A 33 -2.58 3.11 9.14
CA LEU A 33 -3.94 3.64 9.15
C LEU A 33 -4.73 3.00 10.28
N GLY A 34 -5.41 3.81 11.09
CA GLY A 34 -6.18 3.36 12.25
C GLY A 34 -6.11 4.37 13.40
N PRO A 35 -6.53 3.98 14.61
CA PRO A 35 -7.04 2.65 14.97
C PRO A 35 -8.40 2.31 14.34
N VAL A 36 -8.69 1.02 14.23
CA VAL A 36 -9.97 0.45 13.80
C VAL A 36 -10.41 -0.58 14.82
N GLU A 37 -11.63 -0.45 15.35
CA GLU A 37 -12.12 -1.31 16.45
C GLU A 37 -12.38 -2.75 16.00
N HIS A 38 -12.82 -2.96 14.77
CA HIS A 38 -13.23 -4.28 14.27
C HIS A 38 -12.33 -4.81 13.16
N LYS A 39 -12.01 -6.10 13.24
CA LYS A 39 -11.16 -6.80 12.27
C LYS A 39 -11.69 -6.71 10.84
N PHE A 40 -13.00 -6.88 10.66
CA PHE A 40 -13.63 -6.86 9.33
C PHE A 40 -13.51 -5.47 8.69
N ASP A 41 -13.75 -4.42 9.45
CA ASP A 41 -13.57 -3.04 8.96
C ASP A 41 -12.11 -2.76 8.59
N ALA A 42 -11.15 -3.27 9.37
CA ALA A 42 -9.73 -3.16 9.04
C ALA A 42 -9.36 -3.96 7.77
N GLN A 43 -10.00 -5.10 7.52
CA GLN A 43 -9.84 -5.88 6.29
C GLN A 43 -10.43 -5.15 5.07
N ASP A 44 -11.61 -4.54 5.22
CA ASP A 44 -12.26 -3.76 4.17
C ASP A 44 -11.44 -2.50 3.84
N LEU A 45 -10.88 -1.84 4.87
CA LEU A 45 -9.93 -0.75 4.71
C LEU A 45 -8.68 -1.21 3.96
N ALA A 46 -8.06 -2.33 4.37
CA ALA A 46 -6.89 -2.89 3.70
C ALA A 46 -7.16 -3.22 2.22
N ALA A 47 -8.30 -3.84 1.92
CA ALA A 47 -8.70 -4.16 0.55
C ALA A 47 -8.94 -2.89 -0.29
N SER A 48 -9.56 -1.87 0.29
CA SER A 48 -9.81 -0.59 -0.37
C SER A 48 -8.50 0.17 -0.64
N THR A 49 -7.61 0.25 0.35
CA THR A 49 -6.28 0.84 0.21
C THR A 49 -5.47 0.15 -0.89
N SER A 50 -5.46 -1.19 -0.91
CA SER A 50 -4.77 -1.97 -1.95
C SER A 50 -5.30 -1.64 -3.35
N LYS A 51 -6.62 -1.55 -3.53
CA LYS A 51 -7.24 -1.15 -4.81
C LYS A 51 -6.86 0.27 -5.22
N THR A 52 -6.88 1.23 -4.30
CA THR A 52 -6.54 2.63 -4.58
C THR A 52 -5.07 2.78 -4.96
N ILE A 53 -4.15 2.10 -4.27
CA ILE A 53 -2.73 2.10 -4.60
C ILE A 53 -2.52 1.57 -6.01
N ARG A 54 -3.15 0.43 -6.33
CA ARG A 54 -3.07 -0.18 -7.66
C ARG A 54 -3.59 0.76 -8.75
N ALA A 55 -4.80 1.31 -8.58
CA ALA A 55 -5.38 2.24 -9.55
C ALA A 55 -4.51 3.49 -9.74
N THR A 56 -3.93 4.01 -8.66
CA THR A 56 -3.00 5.15 -8.72
C THR A 56 -1.75 4.79 -9.49
N TYR A 57 -1.14 3.64 -9.21
CA TYR A 57 0.06 3.17 -9.91
C TYR A 57 -0.21 2.96 -11.41
N GLU A 58 -1.31 2.30 -11.76
CA GLU A 58 -1.74 2.10 -13.15
C GLU A 58 -1.95 3.45 -13.86
N HIS A 59 -2.61 4.42 -13.21
CA HIS A 59 -2.77 5.76 -13.76
C HIS A 59 -1.43 6.47 -13.98
N LEU A 60 -0.51 6.40 -13.01
CA LEU A 60 0.81 7.01 -13.08
C LEU A 60 1.68 6.42 -14.20
N LEU A 61 1.62 5.09 -14.40
CA LEU A 61 2.25 4.42 -15.53
C LEU A 61 1.65 4.85 -16.88
N ALA A 62 0.32 4.87 -16.98
CA ALA A 62 -0.38 5.25 -18.21
C ALA A 62 -0.14 6.72 -18.59
N ALA A 63 -0.01 7.61 -17.60
CA ALA A 63 0.22 9.03 -17.81
C ALA A 63 1.64 9.38 -18.30
N GLN A 64 2.57 8.41 -18.39
CA GLN A 64 3.98 8.58 -18.79
C GLN A 64 4.71 9.74 -18.04
N LYS A 65 4.25 10.11 -16.84
CA LYS A 65 4.79 11.26 -16.10
C LYS A 65 6.12 10.98 -15.40
N PHE A 66 6.64 9.76 -15.50
CA PHE A 66 7.93 9.37 -14.92
C PHE A 66 8.92 9.07 -16.03
N LYS A 67 9.88 9.97 -16.24
CA LYS A 67 11.17 9.55 -16.80
C LYS A 67 11.83 8.69 -15.73
N ILE A 68 11.79 7.36 -15.89
CA ILE A 68 12.65 6.47 -15.10
C ILE A 68 14.08 6.91 -15.46
N ARG A 69 14.74 7.64 -14.55
CA ARG A 69 16.17 7.92 -14.69
C ARG A 69 16.88 6.63 -14.33
N GLU A 70 17.48 5.99 -15.33
CA GLU A 70 18.50 4.97 -15.10
C GLU A 70 19.59 5.61 -14.22
N GLN A 71 19.84 5.02 -13.05
CA GLN A 71 21.08 5.25 -12.29
C GLN A 71 22.16 4.34 -12.84
#